data_AF-A0AAE6LY78-F1
#
_entry.id   AF-A0AAE6LY78-F1
#
_cell.length_a   1.000
_cell.length_b   1.000
_cell.length_c   1.000
_cell.angle_alpha   90.00
_cell.angle_beta   90.00
_cell.angle_gamma   90.00
#
_symmetry.space_group_name_H-M   'P 1'
#
loop_
_entity.id
_entity.type
_entity.pdbx_description
1 polymer ?
#
loop_
_entity_poly.entity_id
_entity_poly.type
_entity_poly.pdbx_seq_one_letter_code
_entity_poly.pdbx_strand_id
1 'polypeptide(L)' 'MAKSKEESIDVMEDEKVEEKTFKAKAKQYIKYRGKHIKIDEEFEFKECDLEELRKYAEIEEGE' A
#
# COMPACT_ATOMS: atom_id res chain seq x y z
N MET A 1 -29.34 -45.42 1.64
CA MET A 1 -29.50 -43.97 1.90
C MET A 1 -28.22 -43.47 2.51
N ALA A 2 -27.24 -43.06 1.69
CA ALA A 2 -26.00 -42.47 2.18
C ALA A 2 -26.22 -40.95 2.31
N LYS A 3 -26.13 -40.45 3.55
CA LYS A 3 -25.95 -39.03 3.83
C LYS A 3 -24.50 -38.70 3.46
N SER A 4 -24.30 -37.82 2.49
CA SER A 4 -23.07 -37.05 2.39
C SER A 4 -23.43 -35.58 2.41
N LYS A 5 -23.28 -35.04 3.63
CA LYS A 5 -23.12 -33.63 3.91
C LYS A 5 -21.78 -33.22 3.30
N GLU A 6 -21.79 -32.35 2.32
CA GLU A 6 -20.60 -31.59 1.95
C GLU A 6 -21.00 -30.11 1.91
N GLU A 7 -20.79 -29.50 3.06
CA GLU A 7 -20.85 -28.07 3.29
C GLU A 7 -19.51 -27.54 2.77
N SER A 8 -19.46 -27.11 1.51
CA SER A 8 -18.30 -26.43 0.92
C SER A 8 -18.39 -24.95 1.29
N ILE A 9 -18.01 -24.65 2.52
CA ILE A 9 -17.78 -23.28 2.97
C ILE A 9 -16.28 -22.95 2.85
N ASP A 10 -16.04 -21.71 2.41
CA ASP A 10 -14.82 -20.94 2.63
C ASP A 10 -13.54 -21.41 1.95
N VAL A 11 -13.37 -20.98 0.69
CA VAL A 11 -12.16 -20.24 0.31
C VAL A 11 -12.62 -19.06 -0.54
N MET A 12 -13.06 -17.98 0.11
CA MET A 12 -12.84 -16.67 -0.49
C MET A 12 -11.32 -16.56 -0.57
N GLU A 13 -10.77 -16.70 -1.77
CA GLU A 13 -9.41 -16.25 -2.06
C GLU A 13 -9.35 -14.83 -1.53
N ASP A 14 -8.72 -14.70 -0.36
CA ASP A 14 -8.16 -13.45 0.13
C ASP A 14 -7.27 -13.02 -1.02
N GLU A 15 -7.83 -12.21 -1.92
CA GLU A 15 -7.10 -11.47 -2.94
C GLU A 15 -6.09 -10.70 -2.10
N LYS A 16 -4.92 -11.33 -1.92
CA LYS A 16 -3.78 -10.78 -1.25
C LYS A 16 -3.35 -9.69 -2.19
N VAL A 17 -4.04 -8.54 -2.09
CA VAL A 17 -3.71 -7.31 -2.76
C VAL A 17 -2.25 -7.15 -2.40
N GLU A 18 -1.37 -7.46 -3.34
CA GLU A 18 0.04 -7.14 -3.23
C GLU A 18 0.03 -5.63 -3.19
N GLU A 19 -0.06 -5.07 -1.98
CA GLU A 19 -0.09 -3.63 -1.77
C GLU A 19 1.24 -3.12 -2.30
N LYS A 20 1.22 -2.65 -3.55
CA LYS A 20 2.36 -2.05 -4.20
C LYS A 20 2.80 -0.87 -3.35
N THR A 21 4.00 -0.97 -2.84
CA THR A 21 4.67 0.12 -2.14
C THR A 21 5.54 0.86 -3.13
N PHE A 22 5.47 2.18 -3.09
CA PHE A 22 6.25 3.08 -3.92
C PHE A 22 7.26 3.82 -3.05
N LYS A 23 8.41 4.11 -3.63
CA LYS A 23 9.41 4.99 -3.02
C LYS A 23 9.16 6.40 -3.49
N ALA A 24 9.21 7.34 -2.56
CA ALA A 24 9.20 8.74 -2.87
C ALA A 24 10.18 9.50 -2.01
N LYS A 25 10.60 10.66 -2.52
CA LYS A 25 11.45 11.62 -1.85
C LYS A 25 10.66 12.86 -1.50
N ALA A 26 10.58 13.20 -0.23
CA ALA A 26 9.73 14.31 0.21
C ALA A 26 10.26 15.67 -0.28
N LYS A 27 9.41 16.48 -0.92
CA LYS A 27 9.75 17.83 -1.40
C LYS A 27 9.60 18.88 -0.29
N GLN A 28 8.89 18.54 0.76
CA GLN A 28 8.64 19.38 1.92
C GLN A 28 8.57 18.50 3.17
N TYR A 29 8.41 19.09 4.35
CA TYR A 29 8.21 18.31 5.57
C TYR A 29 6.83 17.64 5.55
N ILE A 30 6.79 16.31 5.56
CA ILE A 30 5.54 15.53 5.49
C ILE A 30 5.35 14.81 6.83
N LYS A 31 4.12 14.79 7.34
CA LYS A 31 3.75 13.89 8.43
C LYS A 31 2.93 12.74 7.88
N TYR A 32 3.54 11.57 7.72
CA TYR A 32 2.89 10.38 7.15
C TYR A 32 2.95 9.22 8.15
N ARG A 33 1.80 8.59 8.42
CA ARG A 33 1.66 7.47 9.38
C ARG A 33 2.31 7.72 10.75
N GLY A 34 2.23 8.96 11.24
CA GLY A 34 2.83 9.37 12.51
C GLY A 34 4.35 9.57 12.48
N LYS A 35 5.01 9.34 11.35
CA LYS A 35 6.40 9.70 11.10
C LYS A 35 6.50 11.07 10.46
N HIS A 36 7.56 11.78 10.81
CA HIS A 36 7.92 13.04 10.18
C HIS A 36 9.00 12.76 9.16
N ILE A 37 8.69 12.99 7.90
CA ILE A 37 9.59 12.84 6.76
C ILE A 37 10.14 14.21 6.42
N LYS A 38 11.46 14.35 6.43
CA LYS A 38 12.13 15.61 6.12
C LYS A 38 12.20 15.87 4.62
N ILE A 39 12.46 17.12 4.24
CA ILE A 39 12.79 17.46 2.86
C ILE A 39 13.99 16.62 2.42
N ASP A 40 13.95 16.12 1.18
CA ASP A 40 14.93 15.21 0.59
C ASP A 40 15.01 13.82 1.23
N GLU A 41 14.15 13.49 2.20
CA GLU A 41 14.12 12.17 2.83
C GLU A 41 13.28 11.20 1.98
N GLU A 42 13.87 10.03 1.72
CA GLU A 42 13.22 8.94 1.01
C GLU A 42 12.33 8.14 1.97
N PHE A 43 11.14 7.76 1.50
CA PHE A 43 10.19 6.98 2.27
C PHE A 43 9.35 6.10 1.36
N GLU A 44 8.81 5.03 1.95
CA GLU A 44 7.92 4.09 1.26
C GLU A 44 6.49 4.33 1.70
N PHE A 45 5.58 4.33 0.73
CA PHE A 45 4.15 4.51 0.94
C PHE A 45 3.36 3.56 0.05
N LYS A 46 2.09 3.33 0.39
CA LYS A 46 1.21 2.42 -0.35
C LYS A 46 0.58 3.11 -1.54
N GLU A 47 0.26 2.37 -2.60
CA GLU A 47 -0.44 2.89 -3.79
C GLU A 47 -1.68 3.72 -3.47
N CYS A 48 -2.44 3.31 -2.43
CA CYS A 48 -3.65 4.01 -1.99
C CYS A 48 -3.40 5.48 -1.60
N ASP A 49 -2.19 5.81 -1.13
CA ASP A 49 -1.79 7.16 -0.72
C ASP A 49 -1.06 7.93 -1.84
N LEU A 50 -0.89 7.34 -3.03
CA LEU A 50 -0.05 7.88 -4.12
C LEU A 50 -0.52 9.23 -4.65
N GLU A 51 -1.83 9.36 -4.88
CA GLU A 51 -2.40 10.61 -5.39
C GLU A 51 -2.25 11.79 -4.41
N GLU A 52 -2.23 11.50 -3.11
CA GLU A 52 -2.00 12.51 -2.08
C GLU A 52 -0.52 12.85 -1.98
N LEU A 53 0.33 11.82 -1.87
CA LEU A 53 1.76 11.99 -1.65
C LEU A 53 2.49 12.59 -2.85
N ARG A 54 2.03 12.40 -4.10
CA ARG A 54 2.62 13.06 -5.28
C ARG A 54 2.64 14.60 -5.19
N LYS A 55 1.76 15.19 -4.38
CA LYS A 55 1.70 16.65 -4.17
C LYS A 55 2.80 17.14 -3.22
N TYR A 56 3.25 16.27 -2.34
CA TYR A 56 4.17 16.60 -1.26
C TYR A 56 5.56 15.97 -1.44
N ALA A 57 5.66 14.93 -2.27
CA ALA A 57 6.84 14.13 -2.54
C ALA A 57 7.02 13.85 -4.04
N GLU A 58 8.26 13.66 -4.45
CA GLU A 58 8.63 13.14 -5.76
C GLU A 58 8.58 11.62 -5.72
N ILE A 59 7.74 10.99 -6.53
CA ILE A 59 7.66 9.53 -6.59
C ILE A 59 8.75 9.04 -7.53
N GLU A 60 9.60 8.16 -7.02
CA GLU A 60 10.61 7.49 -7.83
C GLU A 60 9.97 6.21 -8.36
N GLU A 61 9.31 6.32 -9.52
CA GLU A 61 8.86 5.16 -10.29
C GLU A 61 10.10 4.53 -10.93
N GLY A 62 10.71 3.57 -10.24
CA GLY A 62 11.82 2.81 -10.79
C GLY A 62 11.40 2.14 -12.10
N GLU A 63 12.06 2.51 -13.20
CA GLU A 63 11.93 1.85 -14.51
C GLU A 63 12.16 0.34 -14.45
#